data_AF-A0A1B6G6K3-F1
#
_entry.id   AF-A0A1B6G6K3-F1
#
_cell.length_a   1.000
_cell.length_b   1.000
_cell.length_c   1.000
_cell.angle_alpha   90.00
_cell.angle_beta   90.00
_cell.angle_gamma   90.00
#
_symmetry.space_group_name_H-M   'P 1'
#
loop_
_entity.id
_entity.type
_entity.pdbx_description
1 polymer ?
#
loop_
_entity_poly.entity_id
_entity_poly.type
_entity_poly.pdbx_seq_one_letter_code
_entity_poly.pdbx_strand_id
1 'polypeptide(L)'
;MKLLLESFLFSVVIFVINNAELTEDHIRKICHEVKVRDDVLVKDFQNLVFEDRDNIFPHMKNYIEAMEEVVECYQKNQAVTARECKDVIDEDGPKFMNLPYDLDVIQSRFNWTEEDTEELYSLRKQALDVWWDLDNLLPPSTHTEMTSRTTWF
;
A
#
# COMPACT_ATOMS: atom_id res chain seq x y z
N MET A 1 -11.88 23.85 43.15
CA MET A 1 -11.77 24.56 41.86
C MET A 1 -10.41 24.40 41.15
N LYS A 2 -9.40 23.73 41.72
CA LYS A 2 -8.14 23.39 40.99
C LYS A 2 -8.22 22.11 40.15
N LEU A 3 -9.04 21.13 40.55
CA LEU A 3 -9.13 19.81 39.91
C LEU A 3 -9.88 19.80 38.55
N LEU A 4 -10.66 20.84 38.23
CA LEU A 4 -11.42 20.89 36.97
C LEU A 4 -10.60 21.45 35.79
N LEU A 5 -9.59 22.28 36.07
CA LEU A 5 -8.72 22.84 35.02
C LEU A 5 -7.72 21.80 34.48
N GLU A 6 -7.21 20.91 35.33
CA GLU A 6 -6.22 19.91 34.91
C GLU A 6 -6.83 18.80 34.05
N SER A 7 -8.10 18.45 34.30
CA SER A 7 -8.85 17.48 33.49
C SER A 7 -9.19 18.01 32.08
N PHE A 8 -9.49 19.31 31.98
CA PHE A 8 -9.76 19.95 30.68
C PHE A 8 -8.50 20.10 29.82
N LEU A 9 -7.37 20.42 30.45
CA LEU A 9 -6.09 20.51 29.74
C LEU A 9 -5.63 19.14 29.20
N PHE A 10 -5.83 18.05 29.94
CA PHE A 10 -5.56 16.71 29.43
C PHE A 10 -6.47 16.31 28.26
N SER A 11 -7.77 16.66 28.32
CA SER A 11 -8.71 16.36 27.23
C SER A 11 -8.39 17.14 25.94
N VAL A 12 -7.94 18.39 26.06
CA VAL A 12 -7.57 19.21 24.88
C VAL A 12 -6.22 18.75 24.31
N VAL A 13 -5.25 18.38 25.15
CA VAL A 13 -3.95 17.87 24.68
C VAL A 13 -4.10 16.52 23.97
N ILE A 14 -4.97 15.62 24.45
CA ILE A 14 -5.25 14.34 23.77
C ILE A 14 -5.93 14.57 22.41
N PHE A 15 -6.80 15.59 22.28
CA PHE A 15 -7.42 15.93 21.00
C PHE A 15 -6.43 16.55 19.99
N VAL A 16 -5.42 17.26 20.47
CA VAL A 16 -4.40 17.91 19.63
C VAL A 16 -3.35 16.91 19.13
N ILE A 17 -3.01 15.86 19.88
CA ILE A 17 -1.97 14.88 19.47
C ILE A 17 -2.42 14.02 18.27
N ASN A 18 -3.72 13.82 18.06
CA ASN A 18 -4.25 13.08 16.89
C ASN A 18 -4.44 13.93 15.63
N ASN A 19 -4.13 15.23 15.68
CA ASN A 19 -4.17 16.13 14.53
C ASN A 19 -2.76 16.58 14.17
N ALA A 20 -1.86 15.63 13.89
CA ALA A 20 -0.74 15.96 13.01
C ALA A 20 -1.37 16.43 11.70
N GLU A 21 -1.29 17.73 11.42
CA GLU A 21 -1.88 18.33 10.22
C GLU A 21 -1.29 17.60 9.01
N LEU A 22 -2.16 16.89 8.27
CA LEU A 22 -1.76 16.14 7.09
C LEU A 22 -1.30 17.14 6.02
N THR A 23 0.01 17.34 5.92
CA THR A 23 0.57 18.32 4.98
C THR A 23 0.65 17.75 3.57
N GLU A 24 0.58 18.63 2.58
CA GLU A 24 0.74 18.24 1.17
C GLU A 24 2.08 17.54 0.92
N ASP A 25 3.16 18.00 1.58
CA ASP A 25 4.49 17.41 1.47
C ASP A 25 4.55 15.99 2.05
N HIS A 26 3.82 15.74 3.15
CA HIS A 26 3.73 14.41 3.73
C HIS A 26 2.99 13.44 2.80
N ILE A 27 1.83 13.85 2.28
CA ILE A 27 1.06 13.05 1.31
C ILE A 27 1.93 12.75 0.09
N ARG A 28 2.58 13.76 -0.49
CA ARG A 28 3.46 13.59 -1.66
C ARG A 28 4.59 12.61 -1.38
N LYS A 29 5.17 12.63 -0.18
CA LYS A 29 6.20 11.67 0.23
C LYS A 29 5.66 10.24 0.21
N ILE A 30 4.47 10.00 0.78
CA ILE A 30 3.84 8.67 0.81
C ILE A 30 3.53 8.20 -0.61
N CYS A 31 2.92 9.03 -1.47
CA CYS A 31 2.64 8.64 -2.85
C CYS A 31 3.94 8.27 -3.61
N HIS A 32 5.04 8.99 -3.34
CA HIS A 32 6.34 8.66 -3.90
C HIS A 32 6.89 7.33 -3.35
N GLU A 33 6.75 7.07 -2.05
CA GLU A 33 7.17 5.82 -1.43
C GLU A 33 6.44 4.61 -2.00
N VAL A 34 5.13 4.71 -2.24
CA VAL A 34 4.35 3.66 -2.92
C VAL A 34 4.97 3.30 -4.26
N LYS A 35 5.25 4.30 -5.12
CA LYS A 35 5.84 4.07 -6.44
C LYS A 35 7.22 3.43 -6.37
N VAL A 36 8.08 3.95 -5.48
CA VAL A 36 9.43 3.41 -5.31
C VAL A 36 9.38 1.95 -4.85
N ARG A 37 8.47 1.61 -3.92
CA ARG A 37 8.31 0.25 -3.41
C ARG A 37 7.71 -0.68 -4.48
N ASP A 38 6.78 -0.21 -5.30
CA ASP A 38 6.26 -0.96 -6.44
C ASP A 38 7.36 -1.24 -7.46
N ASP A 39 8.16 -0.23 -7.82
CA ASP A 39 9.27 -0.38 -8.76
C ASP A 39 10.34 -1.37 -8.25
N VAL A 40 10.58 -1.40 -6.94
CA VAL A 40 11.44 -2.41 -6.30
C VAL A 40 10.85 -3.81 -6.48
N LEU A 41 9.56 -4.01 -6.18
CA LEU A 41 8.90 -5.30 -6.37
C LEU A 41 8.89 -5.74 -7.84
N VAL A 42 8.65 -4.81 -8.76
CA VAL A 42 8.74 -5.09 -10.20
C VAL A 42 10.13 -5.60 -10.55
N LYS A 43 11.19 -4.94 -10.07
CA LYS A 43 12.57 -5.35 -10.31
C LYS A 43 12.86 -6.72 -9.72
N ASP A 44 12.41 -6.99 -8.50
CA ASP A 44 12.65 -8.24 -7.79
C ASP A 44 11.97 -9.43 -8.48
N PHE A 45 10.71 -9.27 -8.92
CA PHE A 45 9.99 -10.32 -9.63
C PHE A 45 10.45 -10.50 -11.10
N GLN A 46 10.96 -9.44 -11.74
CA GLN A 46 11.60 -9.56 -13.05
C GLN A 46 12.98 -10.23 -12.98
N ASN A 47 13.70 -10.03 -11.88
CA ASN A 47 15.05 -10.53 -11.68
C ASN A 47 15.07 -11.41 -10.43
N LEU A 48 14.59 -12.64 -10.59
CA LEU A 48 14.54 -13.67 -9.54
C LEU A 48 15.95 -14.13 -9.10
N VAL A 49 16.68 -13.23 -8.45
CA VAL A 49 18.03 -13.40 -7.94
C VAL A 49 17.96 -14.09 -6.58
N PHE A 50 18.59 -15.26 -6.46
CA PHE A 50 18.48 -16.12 -5.27
C PHE A 50 18.91 -15.42 -3.97
N GLU A 51 19.88 -14.52 -4.06
CA GLU A 51 20.39 -13.73 -2.95
C GLU A 51 19.37 -12.74 -2.39
N ASP A 52 18.41 -12.30 -3.22
CA ASP A 52 17.38 -11.32 -2.85
C ASP A 52 16.09 -11.98 -2.32
N ARG A 53 16.02 -13.32 -2.29
CA ARG A 53 14.79 -14.07 -1.92
C ARG A 53 14.23 -13.65 -0.55
N ASP A 54 15.10 -13.37 0.42
CA ASP A 54 14.71 -13.07 1.79
C ASP A 54 14.18 -11.61 1.91
N ASN A 55 14.35 -10.79 0.88
CA ASN A 55 13.89 -9.40 0.82
C ASN A 55 12.49 -9.26 0.21
N ILE A 56 11.98 -10.26 -0.53
CA ILE A 56 10.70 -10.17 -1.24
C ILE A 56 9.55 -9.88 -0.28
N PHE A 57 9.38 -10.69 0.76
CA PHE A 57 8.27 -10.50 1.71
C PHE A 57 8.37 -9.20 2.50
N PRO A 58 9.56 -8.79 3.01
CA PRO A 58 9.74 -7.44 3.54
C PRO A 58 9.36 -6.34 2.55
N HIS A 59 9.76 -6.41 1.29
CA HIS A 59 9.41 -5.40 0.28
C HIS A 59 7.90 -5.35 0.01
N MET A 60 7.22 -6.50 -0.01
CA MET A 60 5.76 -6.55 -0.17
C MET A 60 5.03 -5.95 1.03
N LYS A 61 5.42 -6.30 2.27
CA LYS A 61 4.85 -5.71 3.50
C LYS A 61 5.03 -4.20 3.52
N ASN A 62 6.24 -3.75 3.19
CA ASN A 62 6.59 -2.35 3.04
C ASN A 62 5.72 -1.62 2.01
N TYR A 63 5.41 -2.25 0.88
CA TYR A 63 4.52 -1.68 -0.12
C TYR A 63 3.07 -1.57 0.40
N ILE A 64 2.57 -2.63 1.05
CA ILE A 64 1.23 -2.67 1.64
C ILE A 64 1.08 -1.56 2.67
N GLU A 65 2.01 -1.41 3.61
CA GLU A 65 2.01 -0.36 4.63
C GLU A 65 1.95 1.05 4.01
N ALA A 66 2.73 1.31 2.95
CA ALA A 66 2.71 2.59 2.25
C ALA A 66 1.36 2.85 1.55
N MET A 67 0.73 1.81 1.00
CA MET A 67 -0.60 1.90 0.40
C MET A 67 -1.70 2.14 1.44
N GLU A 68 -1.62 1.48 2.61
CA GLU A 68 -2.53 1.73 3.73
C GLU A 68 -2.44 3.19 4.20
N GLU A 69 -1.23 3.76 4.24
CA GLU A 69 -1.02 5.16 4.58
C GLU A 69 -1.66 6.12 3.54
N VAL A 70 -1.64 5.77 2.25
CA VAL A 70 -2.38 6.52 1.21
C VAL A 70 -3.89 6.46 1.47
N VAL A 71 -4.43 5.27 1.77
CA VAL A 71 -5.86 5.10 2.08
C VAL A 71 -6.25 5.97 3.27
N GLU A 72 -5.46 5.96 4.35
CA GLU A 72 -5.69 6.82 5.51
C GLU A 72 -5.64 8.31 5.15
N CYS A 73 -4.65 8.73 4.35
CA CYS A 73 -4.54 10.10 3.87
C CYS A 73 -5.77 10.52 3.07
N TYR A 74 -6.29 9.62 2.23
CA TYR A 74 -7.46 9.88 1.40
C TYR A 74 -8.73 10.02 2.25
N GLN A 75 -8.91 9.17 3.25
CA GLN A 75 -10.02 9.27 4.21
C GLN A 75 -9.97 10.58 5.03
N LYS A 76 -8.78 11.05 5.39
CA LYS A 76 -8.58 12.30 6.16
C LYS A 76 -8.74 13.55 5.29
N ASN A 77 -8.21 13.56 4.07
CA ASN A 77 -8.27 14.71 3.17
C ASN A 77 -8.30 14.29 1.69
N GLN A 78 -9.48 13.88 1.22
CA GLN A 78 -9.71 13.41 -0.14
C GLN A 78 -9.19 14.38 -1.21
N ALA A 79 -9.48 15.68 -1.10
CA ALA A 79 -9.17 16.64 -2.16
C ALA A 79 -7.67 16.81 -2.37
N VAL A 80 -6.89 16.90 -1.29
CA VAL A 80 -5.43 17.02 -1.38
C VAL A 80 -4.82 15.69 -1.79
N THR A 81 -5.25 14.58 -1.20
CA THR A 81 -4.69 13.25 -1.51
C THR A 81 -4.96 12.84 -2.96
N ALA A 82 -6.18 13.07 -3.49
CA ALA A 82 -6.48 12.82 -4.89
C ALA A 82 -5.61 13.64 -5.85
N ARG A 83 -5.22 14.86 -5.45
CA ARG A 83 -4.35 15.73 -6.26
C ARG A 83 -2.89 15.29 -6.20
N GLU A 84 -2.35 15.06 -5.00
CA GLU A 84 -0.93 14.74 -4.82
C GLU A 84 -0.60 13.28 -5.18
N CYS A 85 -1.52 12.33 -4.93
CA CYS A 85 -1.37 10.92 -5.30
C CYS A 85 -2.00 10.58 -6.66
N LYS A 86 -2.30 11.58 -7.51
CA LYS A 86 -2.98 11.36 -8.80
C LYS A 86 -2.30 10.26 -9.62
N ASP A 87 -0.98 10.33 -9.75
CA ASP A 87 -0.25 9.35 -10.55
C ASP A 87 -0.32 7.93 -9.99
N VAL A 88 -0.45 7.75 -8.67
CA VAL A 88 -0.65 6.42 -8.07
C VAL A 88 -2.05 5.95 -8.42
N ILE A 89 -3.06 6.80 -8.21
CA ILE A 89 -4.47 6.48 -8.51
C ILE A 89 -4.66 6.09 -9.98
N ASP A 90 -3.97 6.77 -10.90
CA ASP A 90 -4.06 6.51 -12.34
C ASP A 90 -3.35 5.21 -12.81
N GLU A 91 -2.63 4.49 -11.94
CA GLU A 91 -1.91 3.25 -12.30
C GLU A 91 -2.82 2.00 -12.35
N ASP A 92 -4.08 2.12 -11.92
CA ASP A 92 -5.11 1.06 -11.96
C ASP A 92 -4.73 -0.24 -11.19
N GLY A 93 -3.80 -0.15 -10.25
CA GLY A 93 -3.37 -1.22 -9.36
C GLY A 93 -1.83 -1.34 -9.24
N PRO A 94 -1.33 -2.31 -8.46
CA PRO A 94 0.10 -2.52 -8.32
C PRO A 94 0.76 -2.96 -9.63
N LYS A 95 1.85 -2.32 -10.03
CA LYS A 95 2.59 -2.69 -11.25
C LYS A 95 3.17 -4.09 -11.15
N PHE A 96 3.69 -4.48 -9.99
CA PHE A 96 4.29 -5.81 -9.80
C PHE A 96 3.29 -6.95 -10.02
N MET A 97 1.99 -6.69 -9.90
CA MET A 97 0.93 -7.66 -10.18
C MET A 97 0.74 -7.92 -11.67
N ASN A 98 1.11 -6.98 -12.53
CA ASN A 98 0.98 -7.10 -13.99
C ASN A 98 2.06 -7.98 -14.63
N LEU A 99 3.02 -8.47 -13.84
CA LEU A 99 4.10 -9.32 -14.33
C LEU A 99 3.60 -10.76 -14.56
N PRO A 100 4.11 -11.45 -15.60
CA PRO A 100 3.81 -12.86 -15.82
C PRO A 100 4.31 -13.66 -14.62
N TYR A 101 3.38 -14.34 -13.96
CA TYR A 101 3.64 -14.98 -12.69
C TYR A 101 3.69 -16.49 -12.83
N ASP A 102 4.88 -17.02 -13.05
CA ASP A 102 5.12 -18.45 -13.10
C ASP A 102 5.61 -18.91 -11.71
N LEU A 103 4.66 -19.43 -10.92
CA LEU A 103 4.94 -19.84 -9.55
C LEU A 103 6.01 -20.94 -9.48
N ASP A 104 6.00 -21.89 -10.42
CA ASP A 104 6.98 -22.98 -10.45
C ASP A 104 8.39 -22.43 -10.69
N VAL A 105 8.51 -21.41 -11.56
CA VAL A 105 9.78 -20.71 -11.79
C VAL A 105 10.23 -19.95 -10.55
N ILE A 106 9.33 -19.22 -9.89
CA ILE A 106 9.65 -18.44 -8.68
C ILE A 106 10.12 -19.38 -7.56
N GLN A 107 9.36 -20.45 -7.29
CA GLN A 107 9.70 -21.46 -6.30
C GLN A 107 11.07 -22.08 -6.60
N SER A 108 11.31 -22.50 -7.84
CA SER A 108 12.57 -23.10 -8.25
C SER A 108 13.75 -22.14 -8.15
N ARG A 109 13.57 -20.86 -8.48
CA ARG A 109 14.65 -19.84 -8.48
C ARG A 109 15.04 -19.43 -7.07
N PHE A 110 14.07 -19.29 -6.17
CA PHE A 110 14.31 -18.90 -4.79
C PHE A 110 14.51 -20.08 -3.84
N ASN A 111 14.32 -21.32 -4.31
CA ASN A 111 14.26 -22.52 -3.46
C ASN A 111 13.25 -22.36 -2.33
N TRP A 112 12.09 -21.76 -2.65
CA TRP A 112 11.01 -21.53 -1.72
C TRP A 112 10.21 -22.79 -1.46
N THR A 113 9.71 -22.88 -0.23
CA THR A 113 8.83 -23.94 0.25
C THR A 113 7.37 -23.65 -0.12
N GLU A 114 6.49 -24.62 0.20
CA GLU A 114 5.05 -24.40 0.14
C GLU A 114 4.61 -23.28 1.09
N GLU A 115 5.23 -23.16 2.27
CA GLU A 115 4.92 -22.08 3.24
C GLU A 115 5.27 -20.70 2.67
N ASP A 116 6.44 -20.56 2.04
CA ASP A 116 6.83 -19.31 1.36
C ASP A 116 5.83 -18.95 0.25
N THR A 117 5.31 -19.96 -0.44
CA THR A 117 4.31 -19.78 -1.50
C THR A 117 2.96 -19.32 -0.94
N GLU A 118 2.54 -19.88 0.18
CA GLU A 118 1.33 -19.44 0.89
C GLU A 118 1.48 -18.00 1.41
N GLU A 119 2.64 -17.64 1.96
CA GLU A 119 2.93 -16.27 2.39
C GLU A 119 2.85 -15.29 1.22
N LEU A 120 3.44 -15.66 0.09
CA LEU A 120 3.40 -14.89 -1.13
C LEU A 120 1.96 -14.65 -1.63
N TYR A 121 1.12 -15.70 -1.68
CA TYR A 121 -0.29 -15.55 -2.03
C TYR A 121 -1.04 -14.65 -1.04
N SER A 122 -0.78 -14.80 0.26
CA SER A 122 -1.38 -13.97 1.30
C SER A 122 -1.03 -12.50 1.12
N LEU A 123 0.24 -12.17 0.90
CA LEU A 123 0.70 -10.79 0.70
C LEU A 123 0.17 -10.20 -0.61
N ARG A 124 0.09 -11.00 -1.68
CA ARG A 124 -0.53 -10.56 -2.93
C ARG A 124 -2.00 -10.20 -2.73
N LYS A 125 -2.75 -11.05 -2.03
CA LYS A 125 -4.15 -10.77 -1.71
C LYS A 125 -4.29 -9.50 -0.88
N GLN A 126 -3.48 -9.33 0.16
CA GLN A 126 -3.49 -8.13 1.01
C GLN A 126 -3.21 -6.86 0.20
N ALA A 127 -2.21 -6.88 -0.69
CA ALA A 127 -1.93 -5.75 -1.57
C ALA A 127 -3.16 -5.37 -2.43
N LEU A 128 -3.85 -6.37 -3.00
CA LEU A 128 -5.08 -6.13 -3.77
C LEU A 128 -6.23 -5.59 -2.90
N ASP A 129 -6.40 -6.14 -1.70
CA ASP A 129 -7.43 -5.72 -0.75
C ASP A 129 -7.26 -4.22 -0.40
N VAL A 130 -6.03 -3.77 -0.10
CA VAL A 130 -5.75 -2.34 0.19
C VAL A 130 -5.98 -1.44 -1.03
N TRP A 131 -5.67 -1.92 -2.24
CA TRP A 131 -6.00 -1.18 -3.46
C TRP A 131 -7.50 -1.03 -3.68
N TRP A 132 -8.28 -2.07 -3.41
CA TRP A 132 -9.73 -1.98 -3.46
C TRP A 132 -10.28 -1.04 -2.41
N ASP A 133 -9.69 -0.98 -1.22
CA ASP A 133 -10.07 0.01 -0.22
C ASP A 133 -9.86 1.44 -0.73
N LEU A 134 -8.76 1.71 -1.46
CA LEU A 134 -8.56 2.99 -2.13
C LEU A 134 -9.59 3.23 -3.23
N ASP A 135 -9.78 2.28 -4.15
CA ASP A 135 -10.72 2.41 -5.29
C ASP A 135 -12.16 2.67 -4.83
N ASN A 136 -12.62 1.99 -3.77
CA ASN A 136 -13.94 2.20 -3.19
C ASN A 136 -14.15 3.61 -2.61
N LEU A 137 -13.09 4.36 -2.32
CA LEU A 137 -13.14 5.76 -1.88
C LEU A 137 -13.09 6.75 -3.05
N LEU A 138 -12.69 6.30 -4.24
CA LEU A 138 -12.63 7.14 -5.43
C LEU A 138 -14.04 7.44 -5.96
N PRO A 139 -14.25 8.61 -6.60
CA PRO A 139 -15.50 8.89 -7.29
C PRO A 139 -15.87 7.82 -8.34
N PRO A 140 -17.17 7.61 -8.63
CA PRO A 140 -17.58 6.61 -9.62
C PRO A 140 -17.01 6.80 -11.02
N SER A 141 -16.63 8.04 -11.37
CA SER A 141 -16.02 8.41 -12.65
C SER A 141 -14.53 8.03 -12.76
N THR A 142 -13.93 7.56 -11.68
CA THR A 142 -12.51 7.17 -11.58
C THR A 142 -12.33 5.69 -11.28
N HIS A 143 -13.41 4.92 -11.15
CA HIS A 143 -13.29 3.46 -11.12
C HIS A 143 -12.82 2.98 -12.48
N THR A 144 -11.66 2.33 -12.48
CA THR A 144 -11.28 1.48 -13.59
C THR A 144 -11.90 0.11 -13.32
N GLU A 145 -12.58 -0.48 -14.31
CA GLU A 145 -12.95 -1.89 -14.24
C GLU A 145 -11.64 -2.68 -14.09
N MET A 146 -11.22 -2.96 -12.85
CA MET A 146 -10.13 -3.87 -12.57
C MET A 146 -10.53 -5.20 -13.18
N THR A 147 -10.04 -5.47 -14.38
CA THR A 147 -10.49 -6.55 -15.23
C THR A 147 -10.28 -7.86 -14.51
N SER A 148 -11.38 -8.35 -13.94
CA SER A 148 -11.66 -9.72 -13.56
C SER A 148 -10.81 -10.28 -12.41
N ARG A 149 -11.50 -10.62 -11.31
CA ARG A 149 -11.05 -11.47 -10.20
C ARG A 149 -10.60 -12.88 -10.62
N THR A 150 -10.47 -13.17 -11.92
CA THR A 150 -10.35 -14.54 -12.49
C THR A 150 -9.05 -14.80 -13.24
N THR A 151 -8.12 -13.85 -13.33
CA THR A 151 -6.82 -14.08 -14.00
C THR A 151 -5.62 -14.13 -13.05
N TRP A 152 -5.84 -13.87 -11.76
CA TRP A 152 -4.77 -13.71 -10.76
C TRP A 152 -4.69 -14.82 -9.71
N PHE A 153 -5.51 -15.87 -9.87
CA PHE A 153 -5.51 -17.10 -9.08
C PHE A 153 -5.47 -18.31 -10.02
#